data_AF-A0A2V9JLA6-F1
#
_entry.id   AF-A0A2V9JLA6-F1
#
_cell.length_a   1.000
_cell.length_b   1.000
_cell.length_c   1.000
_cell.angle_alpha   90.00
_cell.angle_beta   90.00
_cell.angle_gamma   90.00
#
_symmetry.space_group_name_H-M   'P 1'
#
loop_
_entity.id
_entity.type
_entity.pdbx_description
1 polymer ?
#
loop_
_entity_poly.entity_id
_entity_poly.type
_entity_poly.pdbx_seq_one_letter_code
_entity_poly.pdbx_strand_id
1 'polypeptide(L)'
;MYAEITASSAATLWLRDTKSGVSYAFDLDAAKPGSELAPRGSTATSARVEVLEREKVWLHGQVIDQATGRPTPVRLAFRSTDGRYVPPYGHRAEINDSWFQDYGADVKVMDSSFAYVDGSFQVELPVGDVYLEMTKGFEYGPVRRRLEIRPEQRELKLEIERIANLRSQGWVSADTHVHFLSPTTALLEAGAEGLNLVNLLAAQWGDLFTNVGDITNEPLLSCDRENMVWVGSENRQHILGHIGLLGPRSPIFPMSAAGPDESYLGDPLWNSMAHWSDACRTAGGLSIAVHFPYPTGEIAADVALGKIDAVELWPQGPSGAQPGHFNFLRFLDWYRYLNCGYRLPAVGGTDKMGAYMPVGTNRAYAYIGQQEFTFTNWAKAVRSGNTFVTSGPLLLFQADGHAPGQEINLGAGGGTIEVHASAQSFVPFHRLEIVLNGRVVASRDAVSGTREMTLTEKIHVPGPGWLAARCSSQLGPVTSWEFMVQAHTSPVYLIVPRQELFSPAAAAYMLALIDGSQVFVENLAIRPDPERLAATRKVLDDARAVLHRRLHEHNVPH
;
A
#
# COMPACT_ATOMS: atom_id res chain seq x y z
N MET A 1 -8.75 34.47 4.83
CA MET A 1 -7.60 34.08 5.67
C MET A 1 -8.17 33.68 6.99
N TYR A 2 -7.89 32.47 7.45
CA TYR A 2 -8.17 32.06 8.82
C TYR A 2 -6.84 32.08 9.56
N ALA A 3 -6.87 32.53 10.82
CA ALA A 3 -5.70 32.56 11.67
C ALA A 3 -6.14 32.17 13.08
N GLU A 4 -5.37 31.29 13.71
CA GLU A 4 -5.52 30.98 15.13
C GLU A 4 -4.59 31.89 15.91
N ILE A 5 -5.14 32.61 16.91
CA ILE A 5 -4.43 33.64 17.65
C ILE A 5 -4.71 33.44 19.13
N THR A 6 -3.65 33.21 19.91
CA THR A 6 -3.73 33.22 21.37
C THR A 6 -3.47 34.65 21.86
N ALA A 7 -4.45 35.25 22.54
CA ALA A 7 -4.33 36.59 23.09
C ALA A 7 -5.17 36.75 24.35
N SER A 8 -4.86 37.78 25.14
CA SER A 8 -5.74 38.22 26.23
C SER A 8 -7.10 38.67 25.67
N SER A 9 -8.18 38.47 26.43
CA SER A 9 -9.52 38.95 26.06
C SER A 9 -9.58 40.47 25.86
N ALA A 10 -8.64 41.22 26.43
CA ALA A 10 -8.54 42.68 26.27
C ALA A 10 -7.57 43.11 25.15
N ALA A 11 -7.05 42.18 24.35
CA ALA A 11 -6.10 42.50 23.28
C ALA A 11 -6.77 43.22 22.10
N THR A 12 -5.97 43.98 21.36
CA THR A 12 -6.36 44.59 20.08
C THR A 12 -5.64 43.88 18.94
N LEU A 13 -6.39 43.34 17.97
CA LEU A 13 -5.86 42.74 16.75
C LEU A 13 -5.60 43.83 15.70
N TRP A 14 -4.38 43.86 15.16
CA TRP A 14 -4.01 44.76 14.07
C TRP A 14 -3.88 43.99 12.76
N LEU A 15 -4.71 44.35 11.76
CA LEU A 15 -4.61 43.85 10.39
C LEU A 15 -4.03 44.93 9.49
N ARG A 16 -2.88 44.66 8.87
CA ARG A 16 -2.22 45.58 7.93
C ARG A 16 -2.26 45.03 6.52
N ASP A 17 -2.85 45.78 5.60
CA ASP A 17 -2.70 45.51 4.16
C ASP A 17 -1.34 46.05 3.71
N THR A 18 -0.45 45.13 3.33
CA THR A 18 0.92 45.47 2.93
C THR A 18 0.98 46.17 1.57
N LYS A 19 -0.05 46.07 0.73
CA LYS A 19 -0.10 46.74 -0.58
C LYS A 19 -0.55 48.19 -0.46
N SER A 20 -1.62 48.45 0.28
CA SER A 20 -2.15 49.80 0.47
C SER A 20 -1.49 50.55 1.63
N GLY A 21 -0.83 49.85 2.55
CA GLY A 21 -0.26 50.40 3.77
C GLY A 21 -1.28 50.68 4.88
N VAL A 22 -2.58 50.47 4.62
CA VAL A 22 -3.66 50.72 5.58
C VAL A 22 -3.62 49.69 6.70
N SER A 23 -3.87 50.14 7.94
CA SER A 23 -3.95 49.29 9.13
C SER A 23 -5.29 49.45 9.82
N TYR A 24 -5.87 48.34 10.25
CA TYR A 24 -7.15 48.25 10.93
C TYR A 24 -6.92 47.65 12.32
N ALA A 25 -7.57 48.22 13.34
CA ALA A 25 -7.49 47.75 14.72
C ALA A 25 -8.85 47.24 15.18
N PHE A 26 -8.90 46.04 15.76
CA PHE A 26 -10.12 45.38 16.23
C PHE A 26 -9.98 45.03 17.72
N ASP A 27 -10.95 45.43 18.53
CA ASP A 27 -10.97 45.08 19.95
C ASP A 27 -11.60 43.71 20.16
N LEU A 28 -10.87 42.83 20.85
CA LEU A 28 -11.30 41.45 21.05
C LEU A 28 -12.19 41.27 22.29
N ASP A 29 -12.33 42.29 23.13
CA ASP A 29 -13.17 42.24 24.34
C ASP A 29 -14.65 42.08 23.98
N ALA A 30 -15.11 42.84 22.98
CA ALA A 30 -16.47 42.84 22.45
C ALA A 30 -16.75 41.70 21.44
N ALA A 31 -15.76 40.86 21.13
CA ALA A 31 -15.90 39.78 20.16
C ALA A 31 -16.90 38.71 20.59
N LYS A 32 -17.91 38.46 19.75
CA LYS A 32 -18.83 37.33 19.91
C LYS A 32 -18.57 36.32 18.79
N PRO A 33 -18.47 35.01 19.12
CA PRO A 33 -18.43 33.97 18.12
C PRO A 33 -19.54 34.12 17.07
N GLY A 34 -19.20 34.02 15.79
CA GLY A 34 -20.14 34.15 14.67
C GLY A 34 -20.61 35.58 14.36
N SER A 35 -19.97 36.60 14.94
CA SER A 35 -20.30 38.01 14.71
C SER A 35 -19.12 38.78 14.13
N GLU A 36 -19.36 39.59 13.10
CA GLU A 36 -18.36 40.48 12.54
C GLU A 36 -18.00 41.61 13.53
N LEU A 37 -16.71 41.88 13.65
CA LEU A 37 -16.14 43.01 14.36
C LEU A 37 -15.83 44.14 13.39
N ALA A 38 -16.29 45.35 13.72
CA ALA A 38 -15.93 46.56 13.01
C ALA A 38 -14.57 47.10 13.51
N PRO A 39 -13.75 47.70 12.63
CA PRO A 39 -12.50 48.32 13.06
C PRO A 39 -12.75 49.60 13.88
N ARG A 40 -11.87 49.88 14.85
CA ARG A 40 -11.91 51.08 15.71
C ARG A 40 -12.07 52.35 14.87
N GLY A 41 -13.05 53.19 15.26
CA GLY A 41 -13.23 54.54 14.72
C GLY A 41 -13.63 54.61 13.23
N SER A 42 -14.05 53.50 12.64
CA SER A 42 -14.36 53.41 11.21
C SER A 42 -15.85 53.24 10.94
N THR A 43 -16.40 54.02 10.01
CA THR A 43 -17.65 53.72 9.28
C THR A 43 -17.40 52.96 7.97
N ALA A 44 -16.13 52.70 7.64
CA ALA A 44 -15.72 52.03 6.41
C ALA A 44 -15.76 50.50 6.54
N THR A 45 -16.32 49.86 5.51
CA THR A 45 -16.61 48.43 5.36
C THR A 45 -15.48 47.63 4.69
N SER A 46 -14.28 48.18 4.54
CA SER A 46 -13.23 47.59 3.69
C SER A 46 -12.49 46.39 4.29
N ALA A 47 -12.49 46.23 5.62
CA ALA A 47 -11.90 45.08 6.31
C ALA A 47 -12.84 44.56 7.40
N ARG A 48 -13.05 43.25 7.41
CA ARG A 48 -13.90 42.53 8.37
C ARG A 48 -13.08 41.47 9.09
N VAL A 49 -13.30 41.33 10.40
CA VAL A 49 -12.80 40.22 11.20
C VAL A 49 -14.01 39.58 11.86
N GLU A 50 -14.11 38.25 11.80
CA GLU A 50 -15.12 37.48 12.51
C GLU A 50 -14.39 36.55 13.46
N VAL A 51 -14.82 36.50 14.72
CA VAL A 51 -14.34 35.48 15.65
C VAL A 51 -15.23 34.26 15.45
N LEU A 52 -14.64 33.15 15.01
CA LEU A 52 -15.40 31.91 14.77
C LEU A 52 -15.56 31.12 16.06
N GLU A 53 -14.47 30.97 16.81
CA GLU A 53 -14.40 30.20 18.04
C GLU A 53 -13.64 31.03 19.08
N ARG A 54 -14.26 31.23 20.24
CA ARG A 54 -13.63 31.94 21.37
C ARG A 54 -13.38 31.02 22.55
N GLU A 55 -14.27 30.08 22.77
CA GLU A 55 -14.23 29.15 23.89
C GLU A 55 -13.83 27.78 23.38
N LYS A 56 -12.66 27.32 23.83
CA LYS A 56 -12.22 25.96 23.64
C LYS A 56 -11.97 25.29 24.99
N VAL A 57 -12.03 23.97 25.01
CA VAL A 57 -11.77 23.16 26.20
C VAL A 57 -10.69 22.14 25.90
N TRP A 58 -9.78 22.00 26.86
CA TRP A 58 -8.76 20.96 26.83
C TRP A 58 -9.37 19.62 27.24
N LEU A 59 -9.26 18.62 26.35
CA LEU A 59 -9.82 17.30 26.52
C LEU A 59 -8.72 16.24 26.53
N HIS A 60 -8.84 15.30 27.44
CA HIS A 60 -8.12 14.04 27.47
C HIS A 60 -8.97 12.98 26.77
N GLY A 61 -8.46 12.49 25.66
CA GLY A 61 -9.16 11.58 24.76
C GLY A 61 -8.66 10.15 24.88
N GLN A 62 -9.58 9.20 24.78
CA GLN A 62 -9.25 7.77 24.68
C GLN A 62 -10.11 7.10 23.61
N VAL A 63 -9.48 6.29 22.76
CA VAL A 63 -10.14 5.49 21.72
C VAL A 63 -10.11 4.02 22.10
N ILE A 64 -11.29 3.40 22.19
CA ILE A 64 -11.45 2.00 22.62
C ILE A 64 -11.88 1.12 21.43
N ASP A 65 -11.20 -0.01 21.23
CA ASP A 65 -11.70 -1.11 20.39
C ASP A 65 -12.86 -1.79 21.14
N GLN A 66 -14.07 -1.73 20.57
CA GLN A 66 -15.27 -2.28 21.21
C GLN A 66 -15.19 -3.79 21.45
N ALA A 67 -14.48 -4.53 20.60
CA ALA A 67 -14.37 -5.98 20.73
C ALA A 67 -13.44 -6.40 21.88
N THR A 68 -12.39 -5.62 22.16
CA THR A 68 -11.40 -5.96 23.20
C THR A 68 -11.57 -5.16 24.49
N GLY A 69 -12.28 -4.03 24.44
CA GLY A 69 -12.41 -3.09 25.56
C GLY A 69 -11.11 -2.35 25.91
N ARG A 70 -10.09 -2.41 25.05
CA ARG A 70 -8.76 -1.82 25.28
C ARG A 70 -8.53 -0.58 24.43
N PRO A 71 -7.65 0.35 24.86
CA PRO A 71 -7.17 1.44 24.01
C PRO A 71 -6.57 0.89 22.71
N THR A 72 -6.81 1.58 21.60
CA THR A 72 -6.32 1.13 20.30
C THR A 72 -5.85 2.28 19.42
N PRO A 73 -4.74 2.12 18.67
CA PRO A 73 -4.31 3.12 17.71
C PRO A 73 -5.34 3.31 16.60
N VAL A 74 -5.52 4.55 16.17
CA VAL A 74 -6.40 4.94 15.07
C VAL A 74 -5.85 6.14 14.32
N ARG A 75 -6.32 6.31 13.09
CA ARG A 75 -6.26 7.61 12.42
C ARG A 75 -7.53 8.39 12.75
N LEU A 76 -7.42 9.65 13.15
CA LEU A 76 -8.58 10.49 13.46
C LEU A 76 -8.41 11.95 12.99
N ALA A 77 -9.55 12.62 12.83
CA ALA A 77 -9.62 14.05 12.60
C ALA A 77 -10.85 14.64 13.29
N PHE A 78 -10.65 15.75 13.98
CA PHE A 78 -11.73 16.61 14.44
C PHE A 78 -11.89 17.77 13.47
N ARG A 79 -13.14 18.14 13.17
CA ARG A 79 -13.47 19.26 12.31
C ARG A 79 -14.48 20.17 12.98
N SER A 80 -14.23 21.47 12.94
CA SER A 80 -15.20 22.48 13.36
C SER A 80 -16.40 22.54 12.40
N THR A 81 -17.41 23.33 12.73
CA THR A 81 -18.65 23.45 11.93
C THR A 81 -18.45 24.03 10.53
N ASP A 82 -17.36 24.75 10.31
CA ASP A 82 -16.92 25.28 9.00
C ASP A 82 -16.00 24.30 8.24
N GLY A 83 -15.73 23.12 8.80
CA GLY A 83 -14.96 22.05 8.17
C GLY A 83 -13.45 22.10 8.39
N ARG A 84 -12.94 23.06 9.17
CA ARG A 84 -11.50 23.19 9.46
C ARG A 84 -11.01 22.05 10.36
N TYR A 85 -9.85 21.48 10.02
CA TYR A 85 -9.19 20.44 10.81
C TYR A 85 -8.64 21.01 12.12
N VAL A 86 -8.98 20.36 13.23
CA VAL A 86 -8.46 20.65 14.57
C VAL A 86 -7.62 19.43 15.02
N PRO A 87 -6.28 19.50 14.90
CA PRO A 87 -5.41 18.39 15.25
C PRO A 87 -5.35 18.18 16.77
N PRO A 88 -5.19 16.94 17.25
CA PRO A 88 -4.71 16.70 18.60
C PRO A 88 -3.34 17.36 18.83
N TYR A 89 -3.03 17.65 20.08
CA TYR A 89 -1.75 18.22 20.47
C TYR A 89 -0.59 17.29 20.05
N GLY A 90 0.47 17.86 19.48
CA GLY A 90 1.58 17.12 18.88
C GLY A 90 1.46 16.94 17.36
N HIS A 91 0.31 17.25 16.78
CA HIS A 91 0.05 17.20 15.34
C HIS A 91 -0.15 18.59 14.74
N ARG A 92 0.10 18.74 13.44
CA ARG A 92 0.01 20.02 12.74
C ARG A 92 -1.29 20.16 11.96
N ALA A 93 -1.83 21.38 11.91
CA ALA A 93 -3.05 21.68 11.17
C ALA A 93 -2.82 21.63 9.64
N GLU A 94 -1.67 22.12 9.19
CA GLU A 94 -1.28 22.21 7.78
C GLU A 94 -0.16 21.23 7.48
N ILE A 95 -0.49 20.00 7.06
CA ILE A 95 0.48 18.93 6.75
C ILE A 95 1.19 19.24 5.42
N ASN A 96 2.52 19.25 5.44
CA ASN A 96 3.38 19.24 4.26
C ASN A 96 3.58 17.81 3.79
N ASP A 97 2.74 17.40 2.84
CA ASP A 97 2.74 16.08 2.25
C ASP A 97 3.73 15.93 1.07
N SER A 98 4.70 16.84 0.93
CA SER A 98 5.77 16.68 -0.06
C SER A 98 6.64 15.45 0.23
N TRP A 99 7.36 15.00 -0.81
CA TRP A 99 8.32 13.90 -0.70
C TRP A 99 9.31 14.10 0.47
N PHE A 100 9.44 13.08 1.33
CA PHE A 100 10.32 13.09 2.51
C PHE A 100 10.01 14.21 3.53
N GLN A 101 8.74 14.63 3.66
CA GLN A 101 8.28 15.63 4.63
C GLN A 101 7.17 15.05 5.55
N ASP A 102 7.05 15.63 6.75
CA ASP A 102 6.02 15.37 7.77
C ASP A 102 5.67 13.90 8.03
N TYR A 103 6.69 13.04 8.11
CA TYR A 103 6.58 11.63 8.51
C TYR A 103 6.39 11.42 10.03
N GLY A 104 5.91 12.45 10.74
CA GLY A 104 5.78 12.50 12.20
C GLY A 104 4.43 12.00 12.73
N ALA A 105 3.86 10.95 12.14
CA ALA A 105 2.53 10.42 12.47
C ALA A 105 1.35 11.35 12.07
N ASP A 106 1.55 12.16 11.03
CA ASP A 106 0.50 12.92 10.34
C ASP A 106 0.26 12.32 8.94
N VAL A 107 -0.98 12.39 8.46
CA VAL A 107 -1.31 11.90 7.12
C VAL A 107 -2.41 12.74 6.48
N LYS A 108 -2.27 12.94 5.17
CA LYS A 108 -3.25 13.59 4.32
C LYS A 108 -3.81 12.53 3.37
N VAL A 109 -5.13 12.32 3.41
CA VAL A 109 -5.84 11.44 2.48
C VAL A 109 -6.55 12.34 1.47
N MET A 110 -6.03 12.38 0.25
CA MET A 110 -6.40 13.40 -0.74
C MET A 110 -6.18 14.80 -0.17
N ASP A 111 -7.23 15.59 0.05
CA ASP A 111 -7.15 16.93 0.66
C ASP A 111 -7.51 16.98 2.15
N SER A 112 -7.70 15.83 2.79
CA SER A 112 -8.13 15.74 4.19
C SER A 112 -6.99 15.33 5.12
N SER A 113 -6.63 16.21 6.05
CA SER A 113 -5.65 15.97 7.11
C SER A 113 -6.21 15.08 8.22
N PHE A 114 -5.34 14.24 8.80
CA PHE A 114 -5.59 13.38 9.94
C PHE A 114 -4.32 13.21 10.78
N ALA A 115 -4.52 12.86 12.05
CA ALA A 115 -3.49 12.47 12.99
C ALA A 115 -3.56 10.97 13.28
N TYR A 116 -2.41 10.32 13.40
CA TYR A 116 -2.33 9.00 14.02
C TYR A 116 -2.10 9.13 15.52
N VAL A 117 -2.96 8.49 16.31
CA VAL A 117 -2.84 8.44 17.76
C VAL A 117 -2.75 6.99 18.22
N ASP A 118 -2.06 6.74 19.32
CA ASP A 118 -1.85 5.39 19.87
C ASP A 118 -3.06 4.82 20.63
N GLY A 119 -4.16 5.59 20.65
CA GLY A 119 -5.36 5.31 21.42
C GLY A 119 -5.57 6.29 22.57
N SER A 120 -4.58 7.12 22.90
CA SER A 120 -4.72 8.26 23.81
C SER A 120 -4.34 9.56 23.08
N PHE A 121 -5.02 10.65 23.40
CA PHE A 121 -4.70 11.96 22.83
C PHE A 121 -5.10 13.09 23.76
N GLN A 122 -4.54 14.28 23.53
CA GLN A 122 -5.02 15.51 24.13
C GLN A 122 -5.36 16.49 23.03
N VAL A 123 -6.46 17.22 23.15
CA VAL A 123 -6.91 18.15 22.10
C VAL A 123 -7.65 19.31 22.73
N GLU A 124 -7.49 20.49 22.15
CA GLU A 124 -8.29 21.66 22.49
C GLU A 124 -9.39 21.82 21.43
N LEU A 125 -10.64 21.52 21.80
CA LEU A 125 -11.79 21.59 20.89
C LEU A 125 -12.71 22.77 21.24
N PRO A 126 -13.33 23.42 20.24
CA PRO A 126 -14.32 24.45 20.50
C PRO A 126 -15.52 23.88 21.25
N VAL A 127 -16.09 24.67 22.15
CA VAL A 127 -17.37 24.38 22.80
C VAL A 127 -18.47 24.39 21.75
N GLY A 128 -19.36 23.39 21.81
CA GLY A 128 -20.44 23.19 20.84
C GLY A 128 -20.20 22.02 19.89
N ASP A 129 -20.65 22.16 18.64
CA ASP A 129 -20.61 21.07 17.67
C ASP A 129 -19.23 20.89 17.05
N VAL A 130 -18.72 19.66 17.11
CA VAL A 130 -17.49 19.22 16.44
C VAL A 130 -17.76 17.91 15.69
N TYR A 131 -17.16 17.72 14.53
CA TYR A 131 -17.31 16.51 13.72
C TYR A 131 -16.06 15.64 13.84
N LEU A 132 -16.25 14.38 14.21
CA LEU A 132 -15.20 13.37 14.26
C LEU A 132 -15.23 12.53 12.97
N GLU A 133 -14.06 12.31 12.39
CA GLU A 133 -13.78 11.22 11.46
C GLU A 133 -12.68 10.33 12.02
N MET A 134 -12.90 9.01 12.04
CA MET A 134 -11.94 8.07 12.61
C MET A 134 -11.97 6.72 11.87
N THR A 135 -10.80 6.14 11.63
CA THR A 135 -10.63 4.88 10.87
C THR A 135 -9.55 3.99 11.46
N LYS A 136 -9.66 2.68 11.21
CA LYS A 136 -8.63 1.69 11.59
C LYS A 136 -8.49 0.56 10.56
N GLY A 137 -7.86 0.85 9.42
CA GLY A 137 -7.67 -0.15 8.37
C GLY A 137 -8.96 -0.71 7.77
N PHE A 138 -8.86 -1.87 7.12
CA PHE A 138 -9.96 -2.45 6.31
C PHE A 138 -10.92 -3.36 7.09
N GLU A 139 -10.54 -3.75 8.31
CA GLU A 139 -11.29 -4.68 9.17
C GLU A 139 -12.19 -3.97 10.19
N TYR A 140 -12.26 -2.63 10.16
CA TYR A 140 -13.07 -1.81 11.06
C TYR A 140 -14.03 -0.91 10.27
N GLY A 141 -15.17 -0.61 10.89
CA GLY A 141 -16.12 0.36 10.36
C GLY A 141 -15.60 1.79 10.54
N PRO A 142 -15.64 2.66 9.51
CA PRO A 142 -15.28 4.06 9.67
C PRO A 142 -16.31 4.77 10.55
N VAL A 143 -15.85 5.64 11.44
CA VAL A 143 -16.69 6.45 12.32
C VAL A 143 -16.76 7.87 11.77
N ARG A 144 -17.98 8.35 11.51
CA ARG A 144 -18.28 9.75 11.23
C ARG A 144 -19.39 10.20 12.16
N ARG A 145 -19.12 11.16 13.04
CA ARG A 145 -20.06 11.51 14.11
C ARG A 145 -19.97 12.99 14.48
N ARG A 146 -21.13 13.61 14.72
CA ARG A 146 -21.21 14.89 15.42
C ARG A 146 -21.09 14.67 16.93
N LEU A 147 -20.17 15.40 17.54
CA LEU A 147 -19.92 15.49 18.97
C LEU A 147 -20.40 16.85 19.47
N GLU A 148 -20.94 16.88 20.68
CA GLU A 148 -21.29 18.12 21.39
C GLU A 148 -20.32 18.27 22.56
N ILE A 149 -19.47 19.29 22.51
CA ILE A 149 -18.43 19.58 23.50
C ILE A 149 -18.95 20.59 24.51
N ARG A 150 -18.95 20.24 25.80
CA ARG A 150 -19.41 21.13 26.88
C ARG A 150 -18.25 21.92 27.51
N PRO A 151 -18.49 23.16 28.01
CA PRO A 151 -17.44 23.98 28.66
C PRO A 151 -16.68 23.29 29.81
N GLU A 152 -17.37 22.46 30.58
CA GLU A 152 -16.82 21.73 31.73
C GLU A 152 -16.26 20.34 31.37
N GLN A 153 -16.40 19.90 30.12
CA GLN A 153 -15.94 18.59 29.69
C GLN A 153 -14.40 18.53 29.73
N ARG A 154 -13.86 17.43 30.26
CA ARG A 154 -12.41 17.17 30.31
C ARG A 154 -12.01 15.83 29.70
N GLU A 155 -12.95 14.91 29.58
CA GLU A 155 -12.72 13.57 29.05
C GLU A 155 -13.50 13.38 27.75
N LEU A 156 -12.92 12.68 26.79
CA LEU A 156 -13.56 12.30 25.54
C LEU A 156 -13.29 10.83 25.23
N LYS A 157 -14.29 9.98 25.45
CA LYS A 157 -14.22 8.57 25.10
C LYS A 157 -14.80 8.33 23.71
N LEU A 158 -13.99 7.75 22.83
CA LEU A 158 -14.36 7.36 21.48
C LEU A 158 -14.28 5.84 21.35
N GLU A 159 -15.07 5.28 20.44
CA GLU A 159 -15.17 3.83 20.25
C GLU A 159 -15.13 3.50 18.76
N ILE A 160 -14.48 2.39 18.41
CA ILE A 160 -14.40 1.88 17.04
C ILE A 160 -14.80 0.41 16.98
N GLU A 161 -15.61 0.06 15.98
CA GLU A 161 -16.19 -1.26 15.80
C GLU A 161 -15.42 -2.05 14.74
N ARG A 162 -15.08 -3.30 15.07
CA ARG A 162 -14.45 -4.25 14.15
C ARG A 162 -15.53 -4.99 13.36
N ILE A 163 -15.41 -5.02 12.03
CA ILE A 163 -16.36 -5.68 11.12
C ILE A 163 -15.85 -7.01 10.55
N ALA A 164 -14.54 -7.28 10.66
CA ALA A 164 -13.90 -8.52 10.26
C ALA A 164 -12.68 -8.83 11.15
N ASN A 165 -12.30 -10.10 11.28
CA ASN A 165 -11.11 -10.49 12.04
C ASN A 165 -10.36 -11.63 11.34
N LEU A 166 -9.67 -11.30 10.26
CA LEU A 166 -8.93 -12.27 9.46
C LEU A 166 -7.73 -12.82 10.23
N ARG A 167 -7.15 -12.03 11.14
CA ARG A 167 -6.08 -12.49 12.05
C ARG A 167 -6.50 -13.70 12.87
N SER A 168 -7.71 -13.68 13.45
CA SER A 168 -8.26 -14.83 14.19
C SER A 168 -8.49 -16.10 13.34
N GLN A 169 -8.54 -15.93 12.02
CA GLN A 169 -8.70 -17.02 11.05
C GLN A 169 -7.34 -17.50 10.50
N GLY A 170 -6.22 -16.95 10.97
CA GLY A 170 -4.87 -17.36 10.57
C GLY A 170 -4.25 -16.56 9.42
N TRP A 171 -4.87 -15.46 9.01
CA TRP A 171 -4.28 -14.53 8.04
C TRP A 171 -3.38 -13.51 8.73
N VAL A 172 -2.46 -12.92 7.99
CA VAL A 172 -1.59 -11.83 8.41
C VAL A 172 -1.66 -10.75 7.35
N SER A 173 -2.07 -9.54 7.74
CA SER A 173 -2.07 -8.36 6.86
C SER A 173 -0.69 -7.71 6.84
N ALA A 174 -0.18 -7.39 5.66
CA ALA A 174 1.16 -6.86 5.49
C ALA A 174 1.22 -5.78 4.41
N ASP A 175 1.92 -4.69 4.70
CA ASP A 175 2.45 -3.78 3.66
C ASP A 175 3.89 -4.20 3.33
N THR A 176 4.14 -4.54 2.07
CA THR A 176 5.46 -5.01 1.63
C THR A 176 6.44 -3.88 1.29
N HIS A 177 5.99 -2.63 1.23
CA HIS A 177 6.77 -1.54 0.67
C HIS A 177 6.41 -0.18 1.28
N VAL A 178 7.22 0.29 2.22
CA VAL A 178 7.06 1.59 2.91
C VAL A 178 8.42 2.25 3.04
N HIS A 179 8.51 3.57 2.88
CA HIS A 179 9.76 4.33 3.06
C HIS A 179 9.63 5.42 4.14
N PHE A 180 10.79 5.94 4.56
CA PHE A 180 11.01 7.19 5.29
C PHE A 180 10.53 7.27 6.74
N LEU A 181 9.55 6.48 7.15
CA LEU A 181 9.11 6.45 8.54
C LEU A 181 10.25 5.99 9.45
N SER A 182 10.31 6.49 10.68
CA SER A 182 11.07 5.80 11.73
C SER A 182 10.37 4.46 12.03
N PRO A 183 11.10 3.43 12.50
CA PRO A 183 10.48 2.15 12.86
C PRO A 183 9.34 2.30 13.88
N THR A 184 9.47 3.20 14.86
CA THR A 184 8.44 3.43 15.88
C THR A 184 7.20 4.12 15.32
N THR A 185 7.34 5.08 14.40
CA THR A 185 6.20 5.68 13.70
C THR A 185 5.54 4.67 12.77
N ALA A 186 6.31 3.85 12.06
CA ALA A 186 5.77 2.77 11.23
C ALA A 186 4.95 1.76 12.06
N LEU A 187 5.37 1.47 13.30
CA LEU A 187 4.63 0.60 14.22
C LEU A 187 3.30 1.23 14.67
N LEU A 188 3.31 2.54 14.95
CA LEU A 188 2.08 3.29 15.26
C LEU A 188 1.11 3.29 14.07
N GLU A 189 1.59 3.61 12.87
CA GLU A 189 0.78 3.56 11.65
C GLU A 189 0.28 2.15 11.36
N ALA A 190 1.08 1.10 11.58
CA ALA A 190 0.65 -0.29 11.43
C ALA A 190 -0.55 -0.61 12.34
N GLY A 191 -0.47 -0.24 13.61
CA GLY A 191 -1.57 -0.39 14.57
C GLY A 191 -2.79 0.42 14.14
N ALA A 192 -2.60 1.67 13.73
CA ALA A 192 -3.68 2.58 13.35
C ALA A 192 -4.34 2.23 12.02
N GLU A 193 -3.62 1.59 11.10
CA GLU A 193 -4.13 1.14 9.80
C GLU A 193 -4.45 -0.36 9.78
N GLY A 194 -4.46 -1.03 10.94
CA GLY A 194 -4.89 -2.43 11.09
C GLY A 194 -4.02 -3.45 10.35
N LEU A 195 -2.71 -3.21 10.28
CA LEU A 195 -1.72 -4.11 9.67
C LEU A 195 -1.00 -4.94 10.73
N ASN A 196 -0.77 -6.22 10.44
CA ASN A 196 0.11 -7.03 11.28
C ASN A 196 1.59 -6.80 11.00
N LEU A 197 1.97 -6.57 9.74
CA LEU A 197 3.36 -6.39 9.33
C LEU A 197 3.53 -5.14 8.45
N VAL A 198 4.55 -4.35 8.71
CA VAL A 198 5.06 -3.31 7.81
C VAL A 198 6.50 -3.62 7.46
N ASN A 199 6.79 -3.72 6.17
CA ASN A 199 8.17 -3.80 5.69
C ASN A 199 8.64 -2.38 5.34
N LEU A 200 9.47 -1.82 6.21
CA LEU A 200 10.10 -0.52 6.03
C LEU A 200 11.37 -0.72 5.22
N LEU A 201 11.42 -0.21 4.00
CA LEU A 201 12.52 -0.44 3.08
C LEU A 201 13.50 0.72 3.17
N ALA A 202 14.74 0.41 3.55
CA ALA A 202 15.84 1.31 3.34
C ALA A 202 16.08 1.45 1.82
N ALA A 203 16.35 2.67 1.36
CA ALA A 203 16.57 2.95 -0.06
C ALA A 203 17.62 4.05 -0.26
N GLN A 204 18.18 4.09 -1.47
CA GLN A 204 19.22 5.04 -1.90
C GLN A 204 18.75 5.85 -3.11
N TRP A 205 18.95 7.17 -3.06
CA TRP A 205 18.83 8.08 -4.23
C TRP A 205 20.09 8.94 -4.31
N GLY A 206 21.01 8.59 -5.21
CA GLY A 206 22.30 9.29 -5.29
C GLY A 206 23.11 9.10 -4.00
N ASP A 207 23.43 10.21 -3.31
CA ASP A 207 24.14 10.21 -2.03
C ASP A 207 23.21 10.16 -0.81
N LEU A 208 21.89 10.22 -1.00
CA LEU A 208 20.90 10.08 0.06
C LEU A 208 20.65 8.59 0.36
N PHE A 209 20.79 8.22 1.63
CA PHE A 209 20.39 6.92 2.17
C PHE A 209 19.32 7.11 3.22
N THR A 210 18.25 6.32 3.12
CA THR A 210 17.12 6.36 4.06
C THR A 210 17.03 5.04 4.80
N ASN A 211 16.69 5.10 6.10
CA ASN A 211 16.51 3.96 7.01
C ASN A 211 17.64 2.91 7.11
N VAL A 212 18.81 3.11 6.47
CA VAL A 212 19.95 2.17 6.57
C VAL A 212 20.42 2.00 8.02
N GLY A 213 20.39 3.09 8.80
CA GLY A 213 20.71 3.06 10.23
C GLY A 213 19.69 2.32 11.11
N ASP A 214 18.50 2.04 10.59
CA ASP A 214 17.43 1.34 11.31
C ASP A 214 17.46 -0.19 11.10
N ILE A 215 18.37 -0.70 10.25
CA ILE A 215 18.51 -2.15 10.02
C ILE A 215 19.21 -2.78 11.24
N THR A 216 18.44 -3.45 12.08
CA THR A 216 18.88 -4.01 13.38
C THR A 216 18.90 -5.54 13.45
N ASN A 217 18.63 -6.23 12.32
CA ASN A 217 18.58 -7.70 12.18
C ASN A 217 17.46 -8.40 12.97
N GLU A 218 16.65 -7.62 13.68
CA GLU A 218 15.51 -8.07 14.46
C GLU A 218 14.31 -7.14 14.16
N PRO A 219 13.08 -7.64 14.23
CA PRO A 219 11.90 -6.80 14.05
C PRO A 219 11.66 -5.92 15.27
N LEU A 220 11.04 -4.76 15.04
CA LEU A 220 10.38 -4.00 16.10
C LEU A 220 8.95 -4.54 16.26
N LEU A 221 8.54 -4.83 17.50
CA LEU A 221 7.23 -5.40 17.82
C LEU A 221 6.43 -4.48 18.75
N SER A 222 5.11 -4.48 18.58
CA SER A 222 4.20 -3.92 19.58
C SER A 222 4.22 -4.75 20.87
N CYS A 223 3.77 -4.15 21.98
CA CYS A 223 3.75 -4.83 23.28
C CYS A 223 2.92 -6.12 23.29
N ASP A 224 1.84 -6.15 22.53
CA ASP A 224 0.98 -7.33 22.34
C ASP A 224 1.45 -8.27 21.23
N ARG A 225 2.50 -7.89 20.49
CA ARG A 225 3.08 -8.62 19.34
C ARG A 225 2.11 -8.85 18.18
N GLU A 226 1.04 -8.05 18.09
CA GLU A 226 0.10 -8.09 16.96
C GLU A 226 0.52 -7.20 15.79
N ASN A 227 1.50 -6.31 15.99
CA ASN A 227 2.13 -5.50 14.96
C ASN A 227 3.65 -5.71 14.94
N MET A 228 4.22 -5.78 13.75
CA MET A 228 5.64 -5.99 13.48
C MET A 228 6.12 -5.00 12.42
N VAL A 229 7.26 -4.37 12.65
CA VAL A 229 8.01 -3.63 11.62
C VAL A 229 9.29 -4.40 11.33
N TRP A 230 9.47 -4.78 10.08
CA TRP A 230 10.72 -5.36 9.59
C TRP A 230 11.42 -4.36 8.68
N VAL A 231 12.67 -4.02 9.00
CA VAL A 231 13.47 -3.13 8.15
C VAL A 231 14.21 -3.96 7.11
N GLY A 232 13.82 -3.81 5.84
CA GLY A 232 14.46 -4.44 4.68
C GLY A 232 15.14 -3.39 3.80
N SER A 233 15.33 -3.70 2.53
CA SER A 233 15.76 -2.70 1.54
C SER A 233 14.98 -2.80 0.24
N GLU A 234 14.82 -1.67 -0.43
CA GLU A 234 14.51 -1.62 -1.85
C GLU A 234 15.83 -1.40 -2.58
N ASN A 235 16.26 -2.40 -3.34
CA ASN A 235 17.44 -2.28 -4.19
C ASN A 235 17.00 -1.95 -5.61
N ARG A 236 17.67 -1.00 -6.25
CA ARG A 236 17.17 -0.37 -7.47
C ARG A 236 18.19 -0.29 -8.59
N GLN A 237 17.72 -0.58 -9.80
CA GLN A 237 18.42 -0.41 -11.06
C GLN A 237 17.60 0.47 -11.97
N HIS A 238 18.27 1.41 -12.66
CA HIS A 238 17.58 2.38 -13.50
C HIS A 238 16.68 1.77 -14.58
N ILE A 239 17.19 0.79 -15.33
CA ILE A 239 16.43 0.11 -16.41
C ILE A 239 16.09 -1.33 -16.03
N LEU A 240 16.97 -2.01 -15.29
CA LEU A 240 16.82 -3.45 -15.05
C LEU A 240 15.67 -3.77 -14.09
N GLY A 241 15.29 -2.86 -13.19
CA GLY A 241 14.15 -3.02 -12.31
C GLY A 241 14.46 -2.70 -10.85
N HIS A 242 13.43 -2.79 -10.01
CA HIS A 242 13.54 -2.61 -8.56
C HIS A 242 13.11 -3.87 -7.83
N ILE A 243 13.75 -4.17 -6.71
CA ILE A 243 13.51 -5.38 -5.93
C ILE A 243 13.49 -5.10 -4.42
N GLY A 244 12.40 -5.49 -3.77
CA GLY A 244 12.27 -5.48 -2.32
C GLY A 244 12.93 -6.72 -1.71
N LEU A 245 13.88 -6.51 -0.79
CA LEU A 245 14.62 -7.54 -0.07
C LEU A 245 14.15 -7.54 1.39
N LEU A 246 13.21 -8.41 1.72
CA LEU A 246 12.56 -8.45 3.03
C LEU A 246 13.12 -9.57 3.88
N GLY A 247 13.46 -9.33 5.15
CA GLY A 247 13.96 -10.39 6.02
C GLY A 247 15.48 -10.55 6.17
N PRO A 248 16.36 -10.10 5.24
CA PRO A 248 17.80 -10.22 5.47
C PRO A 248 18.24 -9.60 6.79
N ARG A 249 19.20 -10.27 7.45
CA ARG A 249 19.88 -9.80 8.68
C ARG A 249 21.07 -8.88 8.39
N SER A 250 21.10 -8.25 7.23
CA SER A 250 22.09 -7.24 6.87
C SER A 250 21.69 -6.63 5.53
N PRO A 251 21.95 -5.34 5.30
CA PRO A 251 21.78 -4.75 3.98
C PRO A 251 22.65 -5.46 2.94
N ILE A 252 22.10 -5.65 1.74
CA ILE A 252 22.82 -6.22 0.60
C ILE A 252 23.26 -5.07 -0.29
N PHE A 253 24.55 -4.74 -0.21
CA PHE A 253 25.15 -3.62 -0.94
C PHE A 253 25.76 -4.02 -2.30
N PRO A 254 25.89 -3.06 -3.24
CA PRO A 254 25.25 -1.74 -3.22
C PRO A 254 23.72 -1.83 -3.29
N MET A 255 23.03 -0.81 -2.78
CA MET A 255 21.56 -0.76 -2.76
C MET A 255 21.00 -0.29 -4.10
N SER A 256 21.57 0.78 -4.65
CA SER A 256 21.28 1.21 -6.02
C SER A 256 22.52 1.02 -6.91
N ALA A 257 22.29 0.82 -8.20
CA ALA A 257 23.34 0.84 -9.20
C ALA A 257 22.78 1.28 -10.55
N ALA A 258 23.66 1.87 -11.37
CA ALA A 258 23.36 2.47 -12.66
C ALA A 258 22.28 3.58 -12.65
N GLY A 259 22.53 4.66 -13.39
CA GLY A 259 21.54 5.69 -13.70
C GLY A 259 21.45 6.84 -12.68
N PRO A 260 21.17 8.06 -13.16
CA PRO A 260 21.33 9.29 -12.39
C PRO A 260 20.27 9.51 -11.30
N ASP A 261 19.09 8.90 -11.43
CA ASP A 261 17.98 9.05 -10.48
C ASP A 261 18.00 7.98 -9.37
N GLU A 262 18.90 7.01 -9.49
CA GLU A 262 18.98 5.80 -8.65
C GLU A 262 20.22 5.84 -7.75
N SER A 263 21.39 5.87 -8.37
CA SER A 263 22.69 5.85 -7.71
C SER A 263 23.47 7.13 -8.02
N TYR A 264 24.76 7.15 -7.73
CA TYR A 264 25.62 8.28 -8.06
C TYR A 264 25.66 8.54 -9.57
N LEU A 265 25.79 9.82 -9.95
CA LEU A 265 26.08 10.19 -11.33
C LEU A 265 27.38 9.51 -11.77
N GLY A 266 27.30 8.68 -12.81
CA GLY A 266 28.47 7.94 -13.29
C GLY A 266 28.63 6.54 -12.71
N ASP A 267 27.73 6.08 -11.83
CA ASP A 267 27.86 4.76 -11.22
C ASP A 267 27.72 3.61 -12.23
N PRO A 268 28.62 2.63 -12.20
CA PRO A 268 28.55 1.48 -13.07
C PRO A 268 27.43 0.52 -12.66
N LEU A 269 27.09 -0.37 -13.59
CA LEU A 269 26.18 -1.49 -13.35
C LEU A 269 26.85 -2.54 -12.44
N TRP A 270 26.84 -2.30 -11.13
CA TRP A 270 27.58 -3.13 -10.17
C TRP A 270 27.06 -4.57 -10.07
N ASN A 271 25.75 -4.75 -10.03
CA ASN A 271 25.10 -6.03 -9.80
C ASN A 271 23.89 -6.17 -10.74
N SER A 272 23.39 -7.39 -10.88
CA SER A 272 22.09 -7.66 -11.47
C SER A 272 21.03 -7.80 -10.36
N MET A 273 19.74 -7.73 -10.69
CA MET A 273 18.68 -8.01 -9.73
C MET A 273 18.70 -9.46 -9.23
N ALA A 274 18.99 -10.42 -10.11
CA ALA A 274 19.16 -11.83 -9.73
C ALA A 274 20.22 -12.03 -8.65
N HIS A 275 21.33 -11.27 -8.69
CA HIS A 275 22.36 -11.32 -7.65
C HIS A 275 21.78 -10.93 -6.29
N TRP A 276 21.08 -9.79 -6.21
CA TRP A 276 20.46 -9.34 -4.98
C TRP A 276 19.43 -10.35 -4.45
N SER A 277 18.65 -10.96 -5.36
CA SER A 277 17.73 -12.02 -5.01
C SER A 277 18.42 -13.24 -4.39
N ASP A 278 19.50 -13.72 -4.99
CA ASP A 278 20.23 -14.89 -4.48
C ASP A 278 20.87 -14.61 -3.12
N ALA A 279 21.41 -13.40 -2.91
CA ALA A 279 21.93 -12.97 -1.63
C ALA A 279 20.82 -12.89 -0.56
N CYS A 280 19.65 -12.33 -0.91
CA CYS A 280 18.50 -12.26 -0.01
C CYS A 280 18.00 -13.65 0.39
N ARG A 281 17.86 -14.56 -0.58
CA ARG A 281 17.47 -15.95 -0.34
C ARG A 281 18.46 -16.69 0.55
N THR A 282 19.77 -16.49 0.32
CA THR A 282 20.83 -17.06 1.16
C THR A 282 20.73 -16.57 2.62
N ALA A 283 20.31 -15.32 2.81
CA ALA A 283 20.04 -14.74 4.13
C ALA A 283 18.69 -15.16 4.74
N GLY A 284 17.92 -16.04 4.07
CA GLY A 284 16.59 -16.48 4.51
C GLY A 284 15.48 -15.45 4.31
N GLY A 285 15.75 -14.35 3.59
CA GLY A 285 14.79 -13.31 3.25
C GLY A 285 13.87 -13.71 2.09
N LEU A 286 13.03 -12.77 1.65
CA LEU A 286 12.07 -12.85 0.55
C LEU A 286 12.42 -11.78 -0.49
N SER A 287 12.40 -12.16 -1.76
CA SER A 287 12.61 -11.25 -2.89
C SER A 287 11.29 -10.92 -3.59
N ILE A 288 10.88 -9.65 -3.53
CA ILE A 288 9.66 -9.16 -4.16
C ILE A 288 10.02 -8.26 -5.34
N ALA A 289 9.44 -8.51 -6.51
CA ALA A 289 9.45 -7.53 -7.60
C ALA A 289 8.46 -6.41 -7.24
N VAL A 290 8.98 -5.29 -6.71
CA VAL A 290 8.16 -4.16 -6.22
C VAL A 290 7.57 -3.38 -7.39
N HIS A 291 6.41 -2.75 -7.16
CA HIS A 291 5.62 -2.00 -8.15
C HIS A 291 5.62 -2.62 -9.56
N PHE A 292 5.52 -3.95 -9.61
CA PHE A 292 5.70 -4.77 -10.80
C PHE A 292 4.77 -4.30 -11.95
N PRO A 293 5.26 -4.24 -13.20
CA PRO A 293 6.55 -4.72 -13.69
C PRO A 293 7.52 -3.57 -13.95
N TYR A 294 7.35 -2.39 -13.35
CA TYR A 294 8.18 -1.23 -13.66
C TYR A 294 9.38 -1.14 -12.72
N PRO A 295 10.59 -0.79 -13.22
CA PRO A 295 11.06 -0.89 -14.61
C PRO A 295 11.09 -2.35 -15.14
N THR A 296 10.81 -2.55 -16.42
CA THR A 296 10.51 -3.88 -17.02
C THR A 296 11.71 -4.68 -17.49
N GLY A 297 12.94 -4.29 -17.16
CA GLY A 297 14.16 -4.88 -17.74
C GLY A 297 14.41 -6.34 -17.36
N GLU A 298 15.27 -6.56 -16.37
CA GLU A 298 15.75 -7.89 -15.95
C GLU A 298 14.64 -8.76 -15.33
N ILE A 299 13.50 -8.18 -14.92
CA ILE A 299 12.38 -8.90 -14.27
C ILE A 299 11.97 -10.18 -15.04
N ALA A 300 11.92 -10.14 -16.37
CA ALA A 300 11.57 -11.33 -17.17
C ALA A 300 12.62 -12.46 -17.02
N ALA A 301 13.90 -12.11 -16.95
CA ALA A 301 14.98 -13.05 -16.68
C ALA A 301 14.86 -13.63 -15.27
N ASP A 302 14.61 -12.77 -14.28
CA ASP A 302 14.46 -13.16 -12.88
C ASP A 302 13.28 -14.11 -12.66
N VAL A 303 12.15 -13.86 -13.31
CA VAL A 303 11.01 -14.79 -13.30
C VAL A 303 11.38 -16.11 -13.97
N ALA A 304 12.03 -16.08 -15.14
CA ALA A 304 12.43 -17.29 -15.86
C ALA A 304 13.39 -18.18 -15.07
N LEU A 305 14.24 -17.56 -14.25
CA LEU A 305 15.25 -18.22 -13.41
C LEU A 305 14.79 -18.51 -11.98
N GLY A 306 13.53 -18.20 -11.63
CA GLY A 306 12.97 -18.46 -10.30
C GLY A 306 13.58 -17.60 -9.18
N LYS A 307 13.98 -16.37 -9.51
CA LYS A 307 14.59 -15.42 -8.56
C LYS A 307 13.53 -14.67 -7.75
N ILE A 308 12.38 -14.37 -8.33
CA ILE A 308 11.30 -13.63 -7.65
C ILE A 308 10.41 -14.58 -6.83
N ASP A 309 10.22 -14.28 -5.54
CA ASP A 309 9.33 -15.05 -4.66
C ASP A 309 7.87 -14.58 -4.74
N ALA A 310 7.63 -13.29 -5.04
CA ALA A 310 6.30 -12.69 -5.22
C ALA A 310 6.36 -11.41 -6.06
N VAL A 311 5.23 -11.00 -6.63
CA VAL A 311 5.09 -9.74 -7.39
C VAL A 311 4.16 -8.77 -6.65
N GLU A 312 4.58 -7.52 -6.55
CA GLU A 312 3.79 -6.45 -5.96
C GLU A 312 2.85 -5.83 -7.01
N LEU A 313 1.55 -6.04 -6.84
CA LEU A 313 0.54 -5.56 -7.78
C LEU A 313 -0.11 -4.28 -7.24
N TRP A 314 -0.14 -3.23 -8.07
CA TRP A 314 -0.83 -1.98 -7.74
C TRP A 314 -2.17 -1.91 -8.46
N PRO A 315 -3.29 -1.65 -7.76
CA PRO A 315 -4.60 -1.46 -8.37
C PRO A 315 -4.75 -0.05 -8.99
N GLN A 316 -3.77 0.39 -9.78
CA GLN A 316 -3.75 1.74 -10.38
C GLN A 316 -4.50 1.75 -11.72
N GLY A 317 -5.47 2.65 -11.87
CA GLY A 317 -6.04 2.94 -13.18
C GLY A 317 -5.16 3.96 -13.91
N PRO A 318 -4.85 3.83 -15.21
CA PRO A 318 -4.33 4.97 -15.96
C PRO A 318 -5.37 6.09 -15.96
N SER A 319 -4.92 7.34 -16.05
CA SER A 319 -5.82 8.49 -16.22
C SER A 319 -6.74 8.25 -17.43
N GLY A 320 -8.01 7.94 -17.17
CA GLY A 320 -9.02 7.60 -18.19
C GLY A 320 -9.46 6.14 -18.29
N ALA A 321 -8.93 5.22 -17.47
CA ALA A 321 -9.51 3.87 -17.36
C ALA A 321 -10.88 3.93 -16.66
N GLN A 322 -11.84 3.16 -17.17
CA GLN A 322 -13.11 2.95 -16.48
C GLN A 322 -12.84 2.37 -15.09
N PRO A 323 -13.49 2.88 -14.02
CA PRO A 323 -13.38 2.32 -12.69
C PRO A 323 -13.66 0.81 -12.69
N GLY A 324 -12.71 0.03 -12.15
CA GLY A 324 -12.90 -1.40 -11.89
C GLY A 324 -12.38 -2.40 -12.93
N HIS A 325 -11.51 -1.99 -13.86
CA HIS A 325 -10.95 -2.90 -14.87
C HIS A 325 -9.47 -3.23 -14.60
N PHE A 326 -9.18 -4.51 -14.31
CA PHE A 326 -7.85 -5.13 -14.19
C PHE A 326 -7.09 -5.21 -15.55
N ASN A 327 -7.22 -4.17 -16.38
CA ASN A 327 -6.74 -4.12 -17.76
C ASN A 327 -5.62 -3.09 -17.92
N PHE A 328 -4.57 -3.24 -17.13
CA PHE A 328 -3.36 -2.43 -17.18
C PHE A 328 -2.13 -3.31 -17.04
N LEU A 329 -0.97 -2.77 -17.42
CA LEU A 329 0.23 -3.57 -17.67
C LEU A 329 0.58 -4.50 -16.50
N ARG A 330 0.41 -4.06 -15.26
CA ARG A 330 0.70 -4.86 -14.05
C ARG A 330 -0.03 -6.19 -14.00
N PHE A 331 -1.37 -6.19 -14.12
CA PHE A 331 -2.13 -7.45 -14.16
C PHE A 331 -1.97 -8.20 -15.48
N LEU A 332 -1.84 -7.48 -16.60
CA LEU A 332 -1.67 -8.11 -17.91
C LEU A 332 -0.33 -8.87 -18.01
N ASP A 333 0.77 -8.29 -17.53
CA ASP A 333 2.09 -8.93 -17.49
C ASP A 333 2.12 -10.07 -16.48
N TRP A 334 1.51 -9.88 -15.31
CA TRP A 334 1.38 -10.97 -14.35
C TRP A 334 0.63 -12.15 -14.96
N TYR A 335 -0.53 -11.91 -15.59
CA TYR A 335 -1.27 -12.95 -16.30
C TYR A 335 -0.49 -13.56 -17.47
N ARG A 336 0.33 -12.79 -18.20
CA ARG A 336 1.22 -13.32 -19.25
C ARG A 336 2.20 -14.34 -18.66
N TYR A 337 2.83 -14.02 -17.54
CA TYR A 337 3.77 -14.92 -16.89
C TYR A 337 3.07 -16.16 -16.30
N LEU A 338 1.90 -15.99 -15.67
CA LEU A 338 1.08 -17.12 -15.21
C LEU A 338 0.66 -18.02 -16.38
N ASN A 339 0.24 -17.44 -17.52
CA ASN A 339 -0.11 -18.18 -18.74
C ASN A 339 1.09 -18.85 -19.42
N CYS A 340 2.31 -18.53 -19.00
CA CYS A 340 3.54 -19.20 -19.37
C CYS A 340 4.02 -20.18 -18.27
N GLY A 341 3.12 -20.60 -17.37
CA GLY A 341 3.39 -21.63 -16.36
C GLY A 341 4.20 -21.17 -15.14
N TYR A 342 4.58 -19.90 -15.07
CA TYR A 342 5.28 -19.36 -13.90
C TYR A 342 4.32 -19.18 -12.73
N ARG A 343 4.81 -19.44 -11.51
CA ARG A 343 4.04 -19.29 -10.28
C ARG A 343 4.51 -18.05 -9.54
N LEU A 344 3.67 -17.03 -9.54
CA LEU A 344 4.00 -15.71 -9.00
C LEU A 344 2.91 -15.31 -8.00
N PRO A 345 3.11 -15.57 -6.69
CA PRO A 345 2.23 -15.04 -5.65
C PRO A 345 2.06 -13.52 -5.78
N ALA A 346 0.83 -13.05 -5.60
CA ALA A 346 0.50 -11.63 -5.56
C ALA A 346 0.61 -11.09 -4.13
N VAL A 347 1.29 -9.96 -4.00
CA VAL A 347 1.36 -9.16 -2.77
C VAL A 347 1.05 -7.69 -3.07
N GLY A 348 0.83 -6.90 -2.03
CA GLY A 348 0.58 -5.47 -2.11
C GLY A 348 1.51 -4.72 -1.17
N GLY A 349 2.16 -3.71 -1.72
CA GLY A 349 2.91 -2.70 -0.99
C GLY A 349 2.44 -1.32 -1.42
N THR A 350 2.45 -0.40 -0.48
CA THR A 350 1.91 0.94 -0.68
C THR A 350 2.89 1.83 -1.43
N ASP A 351 4.19 1.61 -1.25
CA ASP A 351 5.27 2.51 -1.67
C ASP A 351 5.03 3.93 -1.13
N LYS A 352 4.84 4.01 0.19
CA LYS A 352 4.61 5.29 0.87
C LYS A 352 5.91 6.09 0.88
N MET A 353 5.88 7.28 0.28
CA MET A 353 7.02 8.22 0.20
C MET A 353 6.75 9.58 0.86
N GLY A 354 5.69 9.69 1.66
CA GLY A 354 5.33 10.93 2.35
C GLY A 354 3.99 10.85 3.06
N ALA A 355 3.59 11.94 3.69
CA ALA A 355 2.34 12.01 4.44
C ALA A 355 1.08 11.96 3.56
N TYR A 356 1.18 12.04 2.23
CA TYR A 356 0.03 12.03 1.30
C TYR A 356 -0.70 10.68 1.18
N MET A 357 -0.22 9.64 1.88
CA MET A 357 -0.83 8.32 1.81
C MET A 357 -0.66 7.51 3.11
N PRO A 358 -1.71 6.81 3.55
CA PRO A 358 -1.64 5.90 4.69
C PRO A 358 -0.86 4.62 4.39
N VAL A 359 -0.11 4.12 5.37
CA VAL A 359 0.52 2.79 5.27
C VAL A 359 -0.56 1.70 5.11
N GLY A 360 -0.29 0.73 4.25
CA GLY A 360 -1.18 -0.37 3.92
C GLY A 360 -2.36 0.02 3.04
N THR A 361 -2.37 1.17 2.38
CA THR A 361 -3.47 1.48 1.46
C THR A 361 -3.50 0.51 0.27
N ASN A 362 -2.35 -0.07 -0.08
CA ASN A 362 -2.26 -1.34 -0.80
C ASN A 362 -1.55 -2.35 0.11
N ARG A 363 -2.15 -3.52 0.33
CA ARG A 363 -1.61 -4.53 1.26
C ARG A 363 -1.87 -5.94 0.77
N ALA A 364 -1.06 -6.87 1.27
CA ALA A 364 -1.29 -8.30 1.15
C ALA A 364 -1.93 -8.88 2.41
N TYR A 365 -2.70 -9.93 2.25
CA TYR A 365 -3.01 -10.88 3.32
C TYR A 365 -2.38 -12.22 2.95
N ALA A 366 -1.63 -12.82 3.87
CA ALA A 366 -1.01 -14.13 3.71
C ALA A 366 -1.48 -15.11 4.79
N TYR A 367 -1.85 -16.32 4.40
CA TYR A 367 -2.40 -17.31 5.34
C TYR A 367 -1.29 -18.14 6.00
N ILE A 368 -1.07 -17.93 7.30
CA ILE A 368 -0.15 -18.73 8.13
C ILE A 368 -0.87 -19.84 8.93
N GLY A 369 -2.22 -19.84 8.91
CA GLY A 369 -3.04 -20.74 9.70
C GLY A 369 -2.79 -20.55 11.20
N GLN A 370 -2.54 -21.64 11.92
CA GLN A 370 -2.29 -21.63 13.37
C GLN A 370 -0.81 -21.49 13.74
N GLN A 371 0.06 -21.18 12.77
CA GLN A 371 1.47 -20.94 13.05
C GLN A 371 1.67 -19.64 13.83
N GLU A 372 2.76 -19.59 14.61
CA GLU A 372 3.18 -18.37 15.31
C GLU A 372 3.42 -17.24 14.31
N PHE A 373 3.00 -16.02 14.64
CA PHE A 373 3.27 -14.85 13.82
C PHE A 373 4.74 -14.45 13.93
N THR A 374 5.53 -14.93 12.96
CA THR A 374 6.93 -14.58 12.76
C THR A 374 7.14 -14.17 11.31
N PHE A 375 8.18 -13.36 11.04
CA PHE A 375 8.54 -13.03 9.66
C PHE A 375 8.78 -14.28 8.82
N THR A 376 9.46 -15.30 9.38
CA THR A 376 9.74 -16.56 8.67
C THR A 376 8.46 -17.31 8.26
N ASN A 377 7.48 -17.43 9.16
CA ASN A 377 6.21 -18.11 8.83
C ASN A 377 5.39 -17.30 7.82
N TRP A 378 5.40 -15.97 7.94
CA TRP A 378 4.77 -15.09 6.95
C TRP A 378 5.43 -15.20 5.57
N ALA A 379 6.76 -15.15 5.48
CA ALA A 379 7.49 -15.29 4.23
C ALA A 379 7.26 -16.67 3.57
N LYS A 380 7.13 -17.74 4.37
CA LYS A 380 6.74 -19.06 3.88
C LYS A 380 5.32 -19.07 3.30
N ALA A 381 4.37 -18.38 3.93
CA ALA A 381 3.00 -18.26 3.44
C ALA A 381 2.91 -17.43 2.16
N VAL A 382 3.73 -16.38 2.01
CA VAL A 382 3.83 -15.65 0.75
C VAL A 382 4.33 -16.57 -0.38
N ARG A 383 5.41 -17.31 -0.15
CA ARG A 383 5.95 -18.28 -1.13
C ARG A 383 4.98 -19.40 -1.50
N SER A 384 4.13 -19.82 -0.57
CA SER A 384 3.14 -20.87 -0.87
C SER A 384 2.01 -20.35 -1.75
N GLY A 385 1.83 -19.03 -1.88
CA GLY A 385 0.84 -18.43 -2.75
C GLY A 385 -0.58 -18.37 -2.16
N ASN A 386 -0.77 -18.73 -0.89
CA ASN A 386 -2.07 -18.51 -0.23
C ASN A 386 -2.20 -17.06 0.24
N THR A 387 -2.30 -16.16 -0.74
CA THR A 387 -2.33 -14.71 -0.54
C THR A 387 -3.45 -14.05 -1.34
N PHE A 388 -3.83 -12.85 -0.93
CA PHE A 388 -4.54 -11.90 -1.77
C PHE A 388 -4.00 -10.48 -1.57
N VAL A 389 -4.01 -9.69 -2.64
CA VAL A 389 -3.68 -8.26 -2.64
C VAL A 389 -4.97 -7.44 -2.58
N THR A 390 -4.98 -6.35 -1.82
CA THR A 390 -6.15 -5.50 -1.65
C THR A 390 -5.81 -4.05 -1.33
N SER A 391 -6.65 -3.15 -1.84
CA SER A 391 -6.75 -1.75 -1.45
C SER A 391 -8.12 -1.40 -0.82
N GLY A 392 -8.81 -2.41 -0.31
CA GLY A 392 -10.01 -2.23 0.50
C GLY A 392 -10.81 -3.52 0.74
N PRO A 393 -11.29 -4.23 -0.30
CA PRO A 393 -12.06 -5.46 -0.13
C PRO A 393 -11.22 -6.63 0.42
N LEU A 394 -11.72 -7.31 1.43
CA LEU A 394 -11.18 -8.55 1.99
C LEU A 394 -11.74 -9.70 1.15
N LEU A 395 -10.88 -10.39 0.40
CA LEU A 395 -11.28 -11.35 -0.63
C LEU A 395 -10.78 -12.76 -0.31
N LEU A 396 -11.68 -13.72 -0.22
CA LEU A 396 -11.37 -15.13 -0.04
C LEU A 396 -11.82 -15.93 -1.28
N PHE A 397 -11.05 -16.96 -1.63
CA PHE A 397 -11.30 -17.80 -2.80
C PHE A 397 -10.92 -19.25 -2.53
N GLN A 398 -11.72 -20.17 -3.06
CA GLN A 398 -11.43 -21.60 -3.12
C GLN A 398 -11.93 -22.21 -4.43
N ALA A 399 -11.28 -23.26 -4.90
CA ALA A 399 -11.68 -24.06 -6.05
C ALA A 399 -11.60 -25.56 -5.68
N ASP A 400 -12.70 -26.30 -5.72
CA ASP A 400 -12.84 -27.67 -5.20
C ASP A 400 -12.19 -27.84 -3.80
N GLY A 401 -12.42 -26.87 -2.92
CA GLY A 401 -11.85 -26.83 -1.57
C GLY A 401 -10.36 -26.49 -1.48
N HIS A 402 -9.68 -26.28 -2.61
CA HIS A 402 -8.27 -25.88 -2.66
C HIS A 402 -8.14 -24.35 -2.57
N ALA A 403 -7.20 -23.89 -1.74
CA ALA A 403 -6.88 -22.49 -1.55
C ALA A 403 -5.86 -22.00 -2.59
N PRO A 404 -5.74 -20.67 -2.81
CA PRO A 404 -4.68 -20.10 -3.62
C PRO A 404 -3.29 -20.67 -3.28
N GLY A 405 -2.48 -20.89 -4.31
CA GLY A 405 -1.18 -21.55 -4.22
C GLY A 405 -1.21 -23.07 -4.37
N GLN A 406 -2.37 -23.72 -4.14
CA GLN A 406 -2.51 -25.17 -4.29
C GLN A 406 -2.79 -25.60 -5.73
N GLU A 407 -2.68 -26.91 -5.97
CA GLU A 407 -2.87 -27.54 -7.27
C GLU A 407 -4.11 -28.45 -7.28
N ILE A 408 -4.84 -28.46 -8.39
CA ILE A 408 -5.89 -29.43 -8.68
C ILE A 408 -5.45 -30.25 -9.90
N ASN A 409 -5.42 -31.58 -9.74
CA ASN A 409 -5.08 -32.50 -10.83
C ASN A 409 -6.32 -32.83 -11.66
N LEU A 410 -6.27 -32.56 -12.96
CA LEU A 410 -7.34 -32.80 -13.92
C LEU A 410 -7.01 -33.99 -14.83
N GLY A 411 -8.06 -34.57 -15.43
CA GLY A 411 -7.90 -35.52 -16.53
C GLY A 411 -7.49 -34.85 -17.84
N ALA A 412 -7.07 -35.64 -18.83
CA ALA A 412 -6.59 -35.13 -20.12
C ALA A 412 -7.64 -34.32 -20.93
N GLY A 413 -8.93 -34.51 -20.65
CA GLY A 413 -10.03 -33.76 -21.27
C GLY A 413 -10.50 -32.54 -20.46
N GLY A 414 -9.74 -32.14 -19.44
CA GLY A 414 -10.16 -31.09 -18.51
C GLY A 414 -11.14 -31.60 -17.45
N GLY A 415 -11.97 -30.69 -16.93
CA GLY A 415 -12.90 -30.99 -15.85
C GLY A 415 -13.94 -29.90 -15.61
N THR A 416 -14.74 -30.07 -14.56
CA THR A 416 -15.61 -29.03 -14.01
C THR A 416 -15.19 -28.81 -12.56
N ILE A 417 -14.92 -27.57 -12.22
CA ILE A 417 -14.42 -27.16 -10.89
C ILE A 417 -15.48 -26.28 -10.24
N GLU A 418 -15.86 -26.60 -9.02
CA GLU A 418 -16.71 -25.74 -8.22
C GLU A 418 -15.85 -24.67 -7.55
N VAL A 419 -16.21 -23.41 -7.78
CA VAL A 419 -15.49 -22.27 -7.21
C VAL A 419 -16.35 -21.56 -6.18
N HIS A 420 -15.73 -21.05 -5.13
CA HIS A 420 -16.37 -20.21 -4.12
C HIS A 420 -15.50 -18.98 -3.87
N ALA A 421 -16.08 -17.80 -4.07
CA ALA A 421 -15.46 -16.52 -3.73
C ALA A 421 -16.37 -15.71 -2.81
N SER A 422 -15.79 -15.07 -1.81
CA SER A 422 -16.48 -14.15 -0.90
C SER A 422 -15.66 -12.90 -0.69
N ALA A 423 -16.30 -11.74 -0.80
CA ALA A 423 -15.67 -10.44 -0.56
C ALA A 423 -16.48 -9.63 0.46
N GLN A 424 -15.79 -9.02 1.42
CA GLN A 424 -16.35 -8.07 2.40
C GLN A 424 -15.52 -6.78 2.37
N SER A 425 -16.13 -5.60 2.50
CA SER A 425 -15.38 -4.34 2.50
C SER A 425 -16.03 -3.26 3.37
N PHE A 426 -15.21 -2.39 3.94
CA PHE A 426 -15.66 -1.22 4.70
C PHE A 426 -16.24 -0.11 3.79
N VAL A 427 -15.95 -0.16 2.48
CA VAL A 427 -16.52 0.71 1.44
C VAL A 427 -17.26 -0.10 0.38
N PRO A 428 -18.26 0.47 -0.32
CA PRO A 428 -18.96 -0.25 -1.39
C PRO A 428 -18.03 -0.69 -2.54
N PHE A 429 -18.25 -1.90 -3.04
CA PHE A 429 -17.69 -2.43 -4.29
C PHE A 429 -18.80 -2.99 -5.18
N HIS A 430 -18.51 -3.20 -6.46
CA HIS A 430 -19.56 -3.32 -7.49
C HIS A 430 -19.51 -4.63 -8.26
N ARG A 431 -18.36 -5.31 -8.28
CA ARG A 431 -18.20 -6.55 -9.04
C ARG A 431 -17.31 -7.56 -8.33
N LEU A 432 -17.68 -8.84 -8.42
CA LEU A 432 -16.87 -10.01 -8.07
C LEU A 432 -16.78 -10.92 -9.30
N GLU A 433 -15.57 -11.31 -9.70
CA GLU A 433 -15.29 -12.11 -10.90
C GLU A 433 -14.41 -13.32 -10.56
N ILE A 434 -14.64 -14.42 -11.29
CA ILE A 434 -13.72 -15.55 -11.37
C ILE A 434 -12.99 -15.49 -12.71
N VAL A 435 -11.67 -15.64 -12.67
CA VAL A 435 -10.79 -15.57 -13.83
C VAL A 435 -10.11 -16.90 -14.08
N LEU A 436 -10.17 -17.40 -15.30
CA LEU A 436 -9.43 -18.56 -15.81
C LEU A 436 -8.46 -18.09 -16.89
N ASN A 437 -7.15 -18.26 -16.68
CA ASN A 437 -6.10 -17.91 -17.65
C ASN A 437 -6.21 -16.47 -18.19
N GLY A 438 -6.62 -15.53 -17.33
CA GLY A 438 -6.80 -14.12 -17.65
C GLY A 438 -8.17 -13.74 -18.25
N ARG A 439 -9.09 -14.70 -18.42
CA ARG A 439 -10.45 -14.46 -18.93
C ARG A 439 -11.48 -14.61 -17.81
N VAL A 440 -12.43 -13.67 -17.73
CA VAL A 440 -13.57 -13.78 -16.81
C VAL A 440 -14.47 -14.92 -17.26
N VAL A 441 -14.71 -15.89 -16.37
CA VAL A 441 -15.54 -17.09 -16.62
C VAL A 441 -16.81 -17.12 -15.79
N ALA A 442 -16.88 -16.32 -14.72
CA ALA A 442 -18.09 -16.05 -13.96
C ALA A 442 -18.00 -14.65 -13.34
N SER A 443 -19.15 -13.99 -13.16
CA SER A 443 -19.21 -12.67 -12.54
C SER A 443 -20.53 -12.45 -11.81
N ARG A 444 -20.48 -11.62 -10.76
CA ARG A 444 -21.65 -11.07 -10.08
C ARG A 444 -21.46 -9.56 -9.92
N ASP A 445 -22.50 -8.81 -10.26
CA ASP A 445 -22.52 -7.34 -10.19
C ASP A 445 -23.53 -6.87 -9.12
N ALA A 446 -23.21 -5.74 -8.49
CA ALA A 446 -24.11 -4.98 -7.63
C ALA A 446 -24.10 -3.52 -8.11
N VAL A 447 -25.12 -3.14 -8.89
CA VAL A 447 -25.20 -1.82 -9.56
C VAL A 447 -25.10 -0.65 -8.57
N SER A 448 -25.76 -0.75 -7.41
CA SER A 448 -25.74 0.28 -6.36
C SER A 448 -24.53 0.20 -5.43
N GLY A 449 -23.60 -0.72 -5.69
CA GLY A 449 -22.55 -1.12 -4.77
C GLY A 449 -23.07 -1.99 -3.61
N THR A 450 -22.18 -2.82 -3.07
CA THR A 450 -22.43 -3.64 -1.88
C THR A 450 -21.18 -3.65 -1.00
N ARG A 451 -21.34 -3.98 0.29
CA ARG A 451 -20.24 -4.23 1.22
C ARG A 451 -19.91 -5.70 1.40
N GLU A 452 -20.76 -6.58 0.86
CA GLU A 452 -20.57 -8.02 0.88
C GLU A 452 -21.07 -8.64 -0.42
N MET A 453 -20.33 -9.60 -0.96
CA MET A 453 -20.74 -10.36 -2.13
C MET A 453 -20.13 -11.76 -2.10
N THR A 454 -20.93 -12.76 -2.47
CA THR A 454 -20.49 -14.13 -2.67
C THR A 454 -20.77 -14.58 -4.10
N LEU A 455 -19.94 -15.47 -4.63
CA LEU A 455 -20.11 -16.09 -5.94
C LEU A 455 -19.74 -17.56 -5.84
N THR A 456 -20.65 -18.45 -6.25
CA THR A 456 -20.41 -19.90 -6.28
C THR A 456 -20.89 -20.43 -7.62
N GLU A 457 -19.98 -21.03 -8.38
CA GLU A 457 -20.24 -21.44 -9.76
C GLU A 457 -19.50 -22.73 -10.10
N LYS A 458 -19.96 -23.42 -11.15
CA LYS A 458 -19.27 -24.58 -11.71
C LYS A 458 -18.63 -24.19 -13.03
N ILE A 459 -17.30 -24.14 -13.05
CA ILE A 459 -16.51 -23.67 -14.18
C ILE A 459 -16.01 -24.87 -14.98
N HIS A 460 -16.34 -24.91 -16.27
CA HIS A 460 -15.71 -25.85 -17.19
C HIS A 460 -14.29 -25.41 -17.50
N VAL A 461 -13.32 -26.28 -17.24
CA VAL A 461 -11.91 -26.04 -17.51
C VAL A 461 -11.46 -27.02 -18.59
N PRO A 462 -10.97 -26.53 -19.76
CA PRO A 462 -10.62 -27.39 -20.88
C PRO A 462 -9.24 -28.06 -20.75
N GLY A 463 -8.37 -27.62 -19.84
CA GLY A 463 -6.99 -28.09 -19.76
C GLY A 463 -6.19 -27.45 -18.62
N PRO A 464 -4.85 -27.44 -18.68
CA PRO A 464 -4.02 -26.83 -17.65
C PRO A 464 -4.26 -25.31 -17.60
N GLY A 465 -4.09 -24.72 -16.42
CA GLY A 465 -4.49 -23.35 -16.22
C GLY A 465 -4.32 -22.87 -14.78
N TRP A 466 -4.95 -21.75 -14.49
CA TRP A 466 -5.09 -21.21 -13.15
C TRP A 466 -6.43 -20.51 -13.00
N LEU A 467 -7.00 -20.60 -11.79
CA LEU A 467 -8.21 -19.89 -11.39
C LEU A 467 -7.89 -18.89 -10.28
N ALA A 468 -8.47 -17.70 -10.34
CA ALA A 468 -8.40 -16.71 -9.26
C ALA A 468 -9.71 -15.94 -9.13
N ALA A 469 -9.93 -15.34 -7.98
CA ALA A 469 -11.02 -14.37 -7.79
C ALA A 469 -10.46 -12.95 -7.78
N ARG A 470 -11.29 -12.00 -8.23
CA ARG A 470 -11.00 -10.57 -8.11
C ARG A 470 -12.28 -9.77 -7.94
N CYS A 471 -12.20 -8.65 -7.25
CA CYS A 471 -13.33 -7.74 -7.09
C CYS A 471 -12.91 -6.29 -7.23
N SER A 472 -13.85 -5.45 -7.64
CA SER A 472 -13.58 -4.04 -7.90
C SER A 472 -14.75 -3.14 -7.54
N SER A 473 -14.41 -1.91 -7.14
CA SER A 473 -15.35 -0.81 -6.98
C SER A 473 -15.30 0.16 -8.16
N GLN A 474 -16.38 0.91 -8.31
CA GLN A 474 -16.43 2.13 -9.11
C GLN A 474 -15.91 3.35 -8.33
N LEU A 475 -15.70 3.22 -7.02
CA LEU A 475 -15.07 4.24 -6.19
C LEU A 475 -13.55 4.28 -6.43
N GLY A 476 -13.01 5.49 -6.37
CA GLY A 476 -11.58 5.78 -6.49
C GLY A 476 -11.27 6.74 -7.64
N PRO A 477 -9.99 7.11 -7.82
CA PRO A 477 -8.85 6.73 -6.98
C PRO A 477 -8.97 7.26 -5.54
N VAL A 478 -8.31 6.58 -4.59
CA VAL A 478 -8.34 6.92 -3.15
C VAL A 478 -6.99 7.38 -2.58
N THR A 479 -5.95 7.48 -3.42
CA THR A 479 -4.59 7.90 -3.03
C THR A 479 -3.90 8.72 -4.12
N SER A 480 -2.76 9.33 -3.78
CA SER A 480 -1.88 10.02 -4.74
C SER A 480 -1.24 9.09 -5.79
N TRP A 481 -1.15 7.78 -5.52
CA TRP A 481 -0.77 6.77 -6.51
C TRP A 481 -1.94 6.28 -7.38
N GLU A 482 -3.09 6.94 -7.27
CA GLU A 482 -4.30 6.60 -8.01
C GLU A 482 -4.77 5.15 -7.78
N PHE A 483 -4.59 4.62 -6.56
CA PHE A 483 -5.10 3.30 -6.21
C PHE A 483 -6.62 3.29 -6.26
N MET A 484 -7.17 2.39 -7.08
CA MET A 484 -8.59 2.06 -7.12
C MET A 484 -8.93 1.13 -5.96
N VAL A 485 -10.19 1.07 -5.53
CA VAL A 485 -10.65 0.11 -4.52
C VAL A 485 -10.87 -1.27 -5.18
N GLN A 486 -9.91 -2.18 -5.02
CA GLN A 486 -9.87 -3.48 -5.69
C GLN A 486 -9.19 -4.55 -4.83
N ALA A 487 -9.44 -5.82 -5.15
CA ALA A 487 -8.69 -6.94 -4.59
C ALA A 487 -8.55 -8.08 -5.61
N HIS A 488 -7.48 -8.85 -5.49
CA HIS A 488 -7.20 -10.01 -6.34
C HIS A 488 -6.49 -11.10 -5.54
N THR A 489 -6.95 -12.35 -5.65
CA THR A 489 -6.26 -13.49 -5.01
C THR A 489 -5.07 -13.94 -5.83
N SER A 490 -4.07 -14.55 -5.19
CA SER A 490 -3.18 -15.46 -5.92
C SER A 490 -3.98 -16.61 -6.57
N PRO A 491 -3.43 -17.33 -7.56
CA PRO A 491 -4.18 -18.35 -8.27
C PRO A 491 -4.18 -19.71 -7.56
N VAL A 492 -5.25 -20.50 -7.76
CA VAL A 492 -5.23 -21.97 -7.67
C VAL A 492 -4.79 -22.52 -9.02
N TYR A 493 -3.87 -23.46 -9.04
CA TYR A 493 -3.29 -23.99 -10.28
C TYR A 493 -3.96 -25.29 -10.72
N LEU A 494 -4.19 -25.44 -12.02
CA LEU A 494 -4.84 -26.59 -12.64
C LEU A 494 -3.80 -27.36 -13.44
N ILE A 495 -3.54 -28.59 -13.03
CA ILE A 495 -2.46 -29.43 -13.58
C ILE A 495 -3.09 -30.56 -14.38
N VAL A 496 -2.68 -30.68 -15.65
CA VAL A 496 -3.02 -31.83 -16.49
C VAL A 496 -1.75 -32.64 -16.73
N PRO A 497 -1.71 -33.94 -16.39
CA PRO A 497 -0.52 -34.75 -16.58
C PRO A 497 0.02 -34.67 -18.02
N ARG A 498 1.31 -34.38 -18.15
CA ARG A 498 2.03 -34.23 -19.44
C ARG A 498 1.57 -33.07 -20.33
N GLN A 499 0.76 -32.15 -19.81
CA GLN A 499 0.41 -30.90 -20.49
C GLN A 499 0.75 -29.73 -19.58
N GLU A 500 1.78 -28.98 -19.96
CA GLU A 500 2.17 -27.76 -19.26
C GLU A 500 1.35 -26.57 -19.79
N LEU A 501 0.94 -25.67 -18.89
CA LEU A 501 0.41 -24.36 -19.30
C LEU A 501 1.55 -23.53 -19.89
N PHE A 502 1.52 -23.33 -21.20
CA PHE A 502 2.56 -22.60 -21.92
C PHE A 502 1.96 -21.67 -22.97
N SER A 503 2.49 -20.45 -23.03
CA SER A 503 2.07 -19.44 -23.99
C SER A 503 3.29 -19.02 -24.82
N PRO A 504 3.36 -19.46 -26.09
CA PRO A 504 4.43 -19.05 -27.01
C PRO A 504 4.57 -17.53 -27.13
N ALA A 505 3.44 -16.82 -27.14
CA ALA A 505 3.42 -15.36 -27.21
C ALA A 505 3.99 -14.71 -25.94
N ALA A 506 3.73 -15.27 -24.75
CA ALA A 506 4.32 -14.78 -23.51
C ALA A 506 5.82 -15.07 -23.44
N ALA A 507 6.27 -16.25 -23.88
CA ALA A 507 7.70 -16.58 -23.96
C ALA A 507 8.44 -15.64 -24.93
N ALA A 508 7.88 -15.36 -26.11
CA ALA A 508 8.45 -14.39 -27.05
C ALA A 508 8.51 -12.97 -26.47
N TYR A 509 7.47 -12.55 -25.73
CA TYR A 509 7.47 -11.28 -25.01
C TYR A 509 8.59 -11.20 -23.96
N MET A 510 8.77 -12.25 -23.17
CA MET A 510 9.87 -12.33 -22.18
C MET A 510 11.25 -12.27 -22.85
N LEU A 511 11.43 -12.97 -23.96
CA LEU A 511 12.68 -12.92 -24.75
C LEU A 511 12.97 -11.49 -25.23
N ALA A 512 11.96 -10.77 -25.74
CA ALA A 512 12.13 -9.38 -26.16
C ALA A 512 12.57 -8.45 -25.02
N LEU A 513 12.05 -8.64 -23.80
CA LEU A 513 12.51 -7.90 -22.61
C LEU A 513 13.95 -8.25 -22.22
N ILE A 514 14.32 -9.52 -22.29
CA ILE A 514 15.68 -10.00 -22.01
C ILE A 514 16.67 -9.42 -23.04
N ASP A 515 16.32 -9.45 -24.32
CA ASP A 515 17.15 -8.89 -25.39
C ASP A 515 17.29 -7.37 -25.25
N GLY A 516 16.21 -6.65 -24.92
CA GLY A 516 16.25 -5.23 -24.62
C GLY A 516 17.15 -4.90 -23.42
N SER A 517 17.06 -5.72 -22.35
CA SER A 517 17.93 -5.60 -21.18
C SER A 517 19.39 -5.84 -21.53
N GLN A 518 19.68 -6.83 -22.38
CA GLN A 518 21.03 -7.09 -22.84
C GLN A 518 21.58 -5.91 -23.67
N VAL A 519 20.78 -5.34 -24.58
CA VAL A 519 21.19 -4.15 -25.33
C VAL A 519 21.54 -2.99 -24.40
N PHE A 520 20.77 -2.76 -23.35
CA PHE A 520 21.08 -1.76 -22.33
C PHE A 520 22.42 -2.07 -21.63
N VAL A 521 22.58 -3.29 -21.11
CA VAL A 521 23.79 -3.72 -20.38
C VAL A 521 25.05 -3.57 -21.24
N GLU A 522 24.97 -3.83 -22.55
CA GLU A 522 26.13 -3.84 -23.43
C GLU A 522 26.52 -2.47 -23.98
N ASN A 523 25.53 -1.60 -24.19
CA ASN A 523 25.68 -0.39 -25.01
C ASN A 523 25.41 0.92 -24.26
N LEU A 524 24.59 0.90 -23.20
CA LEU A 524 24.11 2.13 -22.54
C LEU A 524 24.51 2.20 -21.07
N ALA A 525 24.51 1.07 -20.37
CA ALA A 525 24.91 1.02 -18.98
C ALA A 525 26.37 1.44 -18.82
N ILE A 526 26.66 2.16 -17.73
CA ILE A 526 28.04 2.49 -17.38
C ILE A 526 28.75 1.19 -17.03
N ARG A 527 29.87 0.94 -17.71
CA ARG A 527 30.54 -0.36 -17.66
C ARG A 527 31.17 -0.60 -16.28
N PRO A 528 30.85 -1.72 -15.61
CA PRO A 528 31.58 -2.16 -14.43
C PRO A 528 32.89 -2.84 -14.85
N ASP A 529 33.59 -3.46 -13.89
CA ASP A 529 34.69 -4.35 -14.22
C ASP A 529 34.24 -5.55 -15.08
N PRO A 530 35.16 -6.18 -15.84
CA PRO A 530 34.80 -7.25 -16.78
C PRO A 530 34.10 -8.46 -16.14
N GLU A 531 34.42 -8.79 -14.89
CA GLU A 531 33.85 -9.93 -14.19
C GLU A 531 32.38 -9.68 -13.84
N ARG A 532 32.07 -8.52 -13.28
CA ARG A 532 30.69 -8.10 -12.99
C ARG A 532 29.85 -7.97 -14.26
N LEU A 533 30.41 -7.40 -15.33
CA LEU A 533 29.71 -7.31 -16.61
C LEU A 533 29.38 -8.71 -17.15
N ALA A 534 30.32 -9.64 -17.07
CA ALA A 534 30.11 -11.02 -17.49
C ALA A 534 29.05 -11.72 -16.61
N ALA A 535 29.05 -11.49 -15.30
CA ALA A 535 28.05 -12.04 -14.39
C ALA A 535 26.62 -11.55 -14.72
N THR A 536 26.44 -10.25 -14.95
CA THR A 536 25.13 -9.70 -15.34
C THR A 536 24.67 -10.22 -16.71
N ARG A 537 25.57 -10.29 -17.70
CA ARG A 537 25.26 -10.90 -19.02
C ARG A 537 24.84 -12.37 -18.87
N LYS A 538 25.54 -13.12 -18.02
CA LYS A 538 25.25 -14.54 -17.80
C LYS A 538 23.82 -14.76 -17.31
N VAL A 539 23.29 -13.89 -16.45
CA VAL A 539 21.88 -13.97 -16.00
C VAL A 539 20.93 -13.89 -17.19
N LEU A 540 21.14 -12.95 -18.11
CA LEU A 540 20.31 -12.77 -19.30
C LEU A 540 20.46 -13.95 -20.27
N ASP A 541 21.68 -14.44 -20.49
CA ASP A 541 21.96 -15.60 -21.35
C ASP A 541 21.33 -16.89 -20.80
N ASP A 542 21.43 -17.13 -19.49
CA ASP A 542 20.85 -18.29 -18.82
C ASP A 542 19.31 -18.26 -18.94
N ALA A 543 18.68 -17.10 -18.72
CA ALA A 543 17.24 -16.93 -18.86
C ALA A 543 16.79 -17.16 -20.31
N ARG A 544 17.52 -16.62 -21.28
CA ARG A 544 17.28 -16.85 -22.71
C ARG A 544 17.34 -18.35 -23.04
N ALA A 545 18.35 -19.05 -22.54
CA ALA A 545 18.50 -20.49 -22.74
C ALA A 545 17.35 -21.31 -22.12
N VAL A 546 16.84 -20.90 -20.96
CA VAL A 546 15.64 -21.51 -20.35
C VAL A 546 14.42 -21.33 -21.25
N LEU A 547 14.16 -20.12 -21.75
CA LEU A 547 12.99 -19.85 -22.60
C LEU A 547 13.07 -20.56 -23.96
N HIS A 548 14.24 -20.58 -24.62
CA HIS A 548 14.44 -21.33 -25.87
C HIS A 548 14.19 -22.83 -25.69
N ARG A 549 14.68 -23.41 -24.59
CA ARG A 549 14.44 -24.82 -24.26
C ARG A 549 12.96 -25.11 -24.13
N ARG A 550 12.21 -24.28 -23.39
CA ARG A 550 10.76 -24.42 -23.24
C ARG A 550 10.04 -24.28 -24.59
N LEU A 551 10.42 -23.30 -25.42
CA LEU A 551 9.86 -23.17 -26.77
C LEU A 551 10.11 -24.43 -27.63
N HIS A 552 11.30 -25.03 -27.53
CA HIS A 552 11.64 -26.27 -28.23
C HIS A 552 10.83 -27.47 -27.71
N GLU A 553 10.71 -27.63 -26.40
CA GLU A 553 9.90 -28.68 -25.75
C GLU A 553 8.42 -28.62 -26.15
N HIS A 554 7.92 -27.42 -26.44
CA HIS A 554 6.56 -27.15 -26.92
C HIS A 554 6.42 -27.13 -28.46
N ASN A 555 7.46 -27.52 -29.21
CA ASN A 555 7.48 -27.55 -30.68
C ASN A 555 7.11 -26.20 -31.33
N VAL A 556 7.47 -25.08 -30.70
CA VAL A 556 7.25 -23.74 -31.25
C VAL A 556 8.44 -23.36 -32.13
N PRO A 557 8.26 -23.06 -33.43
CA PRO A 557 9.30 -22.47 -34.26
C PRO A 557 9.62 -21.06 -33.76
N HIS A 558 10.88 -20.73 -33.56
CA HIS A 558 11.31 -19.45 -33.00
C HIS A 558 12.73 -19.08 -33.40
#